data_AF-A0A5R9FZX5-F1
#
_entry.id   AF-A0A5R9FZX5-F1
#
_cell.length_a   1.000
_cell.length_b   1.000
_cell.length_c   1.000
_cell.angle_alpha   90.00
_cell.angle_beta   90.00
_cell.angle_gamma   90.00
#
_symmetry.space_group_name_H-M   'P 1'
#
loop_
_entity.id
_entity.type
_entity.pdbx_description
1 polymer ?
#
loop_
_entity_poly.entity_id
_entity_poly.type
_entity_poly.pdbx_seq_one_letter_code
_entity_poly.pdbx_strand_id
1 'polypeptide(L)'
;MPANPPPPIPTSARTLLCVHTALALLMTQVPPLFPPVLPAWRAPLWYAIALVTGILTALVTVRPRTPRAVLLGLGWLQVLLALVNGFLVGDIAALLLASWLAVSALALLAGQLRKNPRKALVAAHVVSSAAWVGIGVVFVALSAVALTATDLHTVHVTYELMEKFDQTLLPWANVATTLTGIALGMTTKWGLIRYRWVAIKLGISIGILVAAFSFLHDAVVTAVEQSEQLMRTGGTVAQIGANADVVLWGFTTALFSLVAALLLSLYKPGGKTRRGRRQAARPTRQASAARA
;
A
#
# COMPACT_ATOMS: atom_id res chain seq x y z
N MET A 1 -17.30 -6.09 39.76
CA MET A 1 -17.24 -4.80 39.03
C MET A 1 -17.76 -5.02 37.61
N PRO A 2 -18.85 -4.38 37.18
CA PRO A 2 -19.29 -4.49 35.79
C PRO A 2 -18.19 -3.93 34.87
N ALA A 3 -17.74 -4.73 33.91
CA ALA A 3 -16.76 -4.31 32.93
C ALA A 3 -17.31 -3.07 32.18
N ASN A 4 -16.52 -2.00 32.11
CA ASN A 4 -16.89 -0.83 31.34
C ASN A 4 -17.30 -1.26 29.91
N PRO A 5 -18.42 -0.73 29.37
CA PRO A 5 -18.84 -1.08 28.03
C PRO A 5 -17.71 -0.73 27.04
N PRO A 6 -17.49 -1.55 26.00
CA PRO A 6 -16.49 -1.26 24.99
C PRO A 6 -16.75 0.12 24.36
N PRO A 7 -15.68 0.86 24.00
CA PRO A 7 -15.83 2.18 23.41
C PRO A 7 -16.68 2.09 22.13
N PRO A 8 -17.52 3.11 21.85
CA PRO A 8 -18.38 3.11 20.67
C PRO A 8 -17.55 3.09 19.39
N ILE A 9 -18.04 2.35 18.39
CA ILE A 9 -17.36 2.21 17.10
C ILE A 9 -17.37 3.58 16.39
N PRO A 10 -16.21 4.09 15.92
CA PRO A 10 -16.15 5.42 15.34
C PRO A 10 -16.96 5.49 14.04
N THR A 11 -17.64 6.62 13.82
CA THR A 11 -18.44 6.85 12.59
C THR A 11 -17.61 6.70 11.33
N SER A 12 -16.32 7.04 11.38
CA SER A 12 -15.40 6.83 10.25
C SER A 12 -15.24 5.35 9.85
N ALA A 13 -15.34 4.41 10.80
CA ALA A 13 -15.29 2.98 10.47
C ALA A 13 -16.51 2.55 9.66
N ARG A 14 -17.71 3.02 10.05
CA ARG A 14 -18.96 2.77 9.32
C ARG A 14 -18.89 3.32 7.91
N THR A 15 -18.52 4.60 7.75
CA THR A 15 -18.40 5.23 6.44
C THR A 15 -17.42 4.49 5.56
N LEU A 16 -16.26 4.10 6.10
CA LEU A 16 -15.23 3.41 5.32
C LEU A 16 -15.68 2.01 4.88
N LEU A 17 -16.37 1.26 5.76
CA LEU A 17 -16.96 -0.03 5.40
C LEU A 17 -18.05 0.12 4.33
N CYS A 18 -18.94 1.12 4.43
CA CYS A 18 -19.94 1.40 3.39
C CYS A 18 -19.28 1.70 2.03
N VAL A 19 -18.25 2.56 2.02
CA VAL A 19 -17.50 2.90 0.80
C VAL A 19 -16.84 1.65 0.22
N HIS A 20 -16.25 0.80 1.06
CA HIS A 20 -15.63 -0.44 0.61
C HIS A 20 -16.68 -1.39 0.01
N THR A 21 -17.84 -1.59 0.64
CA THR A 21 -18.92 -2.41 0.05
C THR A 21 -19.36 -1.86 -1.30
N ALA A 22 -19.60 -0.56 -1.41
CA ALA A 22 -20.01 0.06 -2.68
C ALA A 22 -18.93 -0.10 -3.76
N LEU A 23 -17.65 0.11 -3.40
CA LEU A 23 -16.52 -0.11 -4.30
C LEU A 23 -16.46 -1.58 -4.75
N ALA A 24 -16.56 -2.53 -3.83
CA ALA A 24 -16.47 -3.95 -4.15
C ALA A 24 -17.58 -4.38 -5.12
N LEU A 25 -18.81 -3.90 -4.92
CA LEU A 25 -19.91 -4.11 -5.85
C LEU A 25 -19.64 -3.46 -7.20
N LEU A 26 -19.15 -2.21 -7.24
CA LEU A 26 -18.79 -1.55 -8.49
C LEU A 26 -17.73 -2.35 -9.26
N MET A 27 -16.70 -2.86 -8.60
CA MET A 27 -15.63 -3.64 -9.24
C MET A 27 -16.10 -4.98 -9.82
N THR A 28 -17.27 -5.51 -9.40
CA THR A 28 -17.90 -6.66 -10.08
C THR A 28 -18.42 -6.30 -11.48
N GLN A 29 -18.71 -5.02 -11.72
CA GLN A 29 -19.29 -4.53 -12.97
C GLN A 29 -18.26 -3.91 -13.92
N VAL A 30 -17.11 -3.49 -13.37
CA VAL A 30 -16.02 -2.86 -14.14
C VAL A 30 -15.07 -3.94 -14.66
N PRO A 31 -14.65 -3.88 -15.94
CA PRO A 31 -13.63 -4.79 -16.47
C PRO A 31 -12.32 -4.65 -15.68
N PRO A 32 -11.47 -5.69 -15.64
CA PRO A 32 -10.20 -5.59 -14.96
C PRO A 32 -9.32 -4.51 -15.62
N LEU A 33 -8.58 -3.75 -14.81
CA LEU A 33 -7.65 -2.72 -15.30
C LEU A 33 -6.52 -3.33 -16.13
N PHE A 34 -6.09 -4.54 -15.75
CA PHE A 34 -5.07 -5.33 -16.44
C PHE A 34 -5.56 -6.76 -16.54
N PRO A 35 -5.17 -7.53 -17.58
CA PRO A 35 -5.54 -8.94 -17.71
C PRO A 35 -5.19 -9.72 -16.43
N PRO A 36 -6.18 -10.26 -15.71
CA PRO A 36 -5.92 -11.04 -14.51
C PRO A 36 -5.32 -12.39 -14.88
N VAL A 37 -4.48 -12.93 -13.99
CA VAL A 37 -3.90 -14.28 -14.12
C VAL A 37 -5.00 -15.34 -14.08
N LEU A 38 -6.00 -15.14 -13.21
CA LEU A 38 -7.11 -16.08 -13.02
C LEU A 38 -8.47 -15.38 -13.26
N PRO A 39 -8.85 -15.09 -14.52
CA PRO A 39 -10.04 -14.29 -14.85
C PRO A 39 -11.34 -14.86 -14.27
N ALA A 40 -11.49 -16.19 -14.24
CA ALA A 40 -12.68 -16.86 -13.70
C ALA A 40 -12.92 -16.58 -12.21
N TRP A 41 -11.86 -16.30 -11.44
CA TRP A 41 -11.94 -16.08 -9.99
C TRP A 41 -12.14 -14.61 -9.61
N ARG A 42 -11.97 -13.68 -10.54
CA ARG A 42 -12.08 -12.25 -10.28
C ARG A 42 -13.45 -11.84 -9.74
N ALA A 43 -14.52 -12.13 -10.46
CA ALA A 43 -15.87 -11.73 -10.05
C ALA A 43 -16.31 -12.42 -8.74
N PRO A 44 -16.13 -13.75 -8.56
CA PRO A 44 -16.42 -14.41 -7.29
C PRO A 44 -15.74 -13.78 -6.07
N LEU A 45 -14.45 -13.41 -6.20
CA LEU A 45 -13.72 -12.78 -5.09
C LEU A 45 -14.21 -11.37 -4.79
N TRP A 46 -14.57 -10.57 -5.81
CA TRP A 46 -15.18 -9.26 -5.57
C TRP A 46 -16.55 -9.37 -4.89
N TYR A 47 -17.37 -10.37 -5.25
CA TYR A 47 -18.61 -10.66 -4.51
C TYR A 47 -18.35 -11.10 -3.06
N ALA A 48 -17.33 -11.94 -2.82
CA ALA A 48 -16.95 -12.34 -1.47
C ALA A 48 -16.49 -11.15 -0.61
N ILE A 49 -15.65 -10.27 -1.18
CA ILE A 49 -15.22 -8.99 -0.58
C ILE A 49 -16.45 -8.12 -0.26
N ALA A 50 -17.39 -7.97 -1.20
CA ALA A 50 -18.60 -7.19 -0.99
C ALA A 50 -19.48 -7.75 0.12
N LEU A 51 -19.66 -9.09 0.15
CA LEU A 51 -20.46 -9.80 1.15
C LEU A 51 -19.88 -9.63 2.55
N VAL A 52 -18.59 -9.93 2.74
CA VAL A 52 -17.92 -9.82 4.04
C VAL A 52 -17.93 -8.38 4.55
N THR A 53 -17.66 -7.40 3.68
CA THR A 53 -17.72 -5.98 4.04
C THR A 53 -19.15 -5.51 4.34
N GLY A 54 -20.14 -6.02 3.61
CA GLY A 54 -21.56 -5.76 3.85
C GLY A 54 -22.00 -6.29 5.22
N ILE A 55 -21.60 -7.52 5.57
CA ILE A 55 -21.82 -8.11 6.90
C ILE A 55 -21.17 -7.24 7.98
N LEU A 56 -19.90 -6.86 7.81
CA LEU A 56 -19.21 -5.95 8.74
C LEU A 56 -19.97 -4.62 8.91
N THR A 57 -20.42 -4.02 7.80
CA THR A 57 -21.20 -2.78 7.81
C THR A 57 -22.47 -2.97 8.64
N ALA A 58 -23.25 -4.03 8.38
CA ALA A 58 -24.50 -4.33 9.07
C ALA A 58 -24.29 -4.60 10.58
N LEU A 59 -23.24 -5.34 10.94
CA LEU A 59 -22.92 -5.61 12.34
C LEU A 59 -22.56 -4.33 13.10
N VAL A 60 -21.81 -3.43 12.48
CA VAL A 60 -21.40 -2.17 13.11
C VAL A 60 -22.54 -1.14 13.16
N THR A 61 -23.50 -1.20 12.24
CA THR A 61 -24.64 -0.25 12.19
C THR A 61 -25.84 -0.71 13.00
N VAL A 62 -26.27 -1.97 12.83
CA VAL A 62 -27.52 -2.50 13.40
C VAL A 62 -27.28 -3.24 14.72
N ARG A 63 -26.13 -3.89 14.89
CA ARG A 63 -25.82 -4.73 16.07
C ARG A 63 -24.57 -4.25 16.81
N PRO A 64 -24.58 -3.06 17.46
CA PRO A 64 -23.39 -2.50 18.12
C PRO A 64 -22.84 -3.33 19.29
N ARG A 65 -23.58 -4.36 19.75
CA ARG A 65 -23.13 -5.31 20.79
C ARG A 65 -22.36 -6.52 20.23
N THR A 66 -22.02 -6.54 18.95
CA THR A 66 -21.26 -7.64 18.34
C THR A 66 -19.90 -7.83 19.04
N PRO A 67 -19.52 -9.07 19.40
CA PRO A 67 -18.24 -9.33 20.05
C PRO A 67 -17.06 -8.83 19.21
N ARG A 68 -16.11 -8.15 19.86
CA ARG A 68 -14.93 -7.58 19.18
C ARG A 68 -14.14 -8.63 18.39
N ALA A 69 -14.04 -9.86 18.89
CA ALA A 69 -13.35 -10.95 18.21
C ALA A 69 -13.98 -11.25 16.84
N VAL A 70 -15.30 -11.20 16.71
CA VAL A 70 -16.02 -11.42 15.45
C VAL A 70 -15.72 -10.30 14.45
N LEU A 71 -15.78 -9.04 14.90
CA LEU A 71 -15.46 -7.89 14.04
C LEU A 71 -14.02 -7.93 13.53
N LEU A 72 -13.06 -8.28 14.39
CA LEU A 72 -11.66 -8.41 14.01
C LEU A 72 -11.41 -9.62 13.11
N GLY A 73 -12.07 -10.76 13.38
CA GLY A 73 -11.98 -11.95 12.54
C GLY A 73 -12.47 -11.69 11.12
N LEU A 74 -13.65 -11.07 10.99
CA LEU A 74 -14.18 -10.65 9.68
C LEU A 74 -13.29 -9.58 9.01
N GLY A 75 -12.73 -8.64 9.79
CA GLY A 75 -11.80 -7.65 9.24
C GLY A 75 -10.50 -8.28 8.71
N TRP A 76 -9.96 -9.30 9.37
CA TRP A 76 -8.81 -10.07 8.87
C TRP A 76 -9.17 -10.92 7.64
N LEU A 77 -10.33 -11.56 7.65
CA LEU A 77 -10.86 -12.27 6.48
C LEU A 77 -10.96 -11.32 5.27
N GLN A 78 -11.43 -10.10 5.49
CA GLN A 78 -11.52 -9.08 4.45
C GLN A 78 -10.15 -8.68 3.89
N VAL A 79 -9.14 -8.51 4.76
CA VAL A 79 -7.76 -8.25 4.32
C VAL A 79 -7.23 -9.43 3.51
N LEU A 80 -7.46 -10.66 3.97
CA LEU A 80 -7.03 -11.88 3.28
C LEU A 80 -7.67 -12.00 1.89
N LEU A 81 -8.99 -11.80 1.78
CA LEU A 81 -9.69 -11.82 0.50
C LEU A 81 -9.15 -10.78 -0.48
N ALA A 82 -8.89 -9.55 0.00
CA ALA A 82 -8.31 -8.51 -0.84
C ALA A 82 -6.88 -8.86 -1.31
N LEU A 83 -6.05 -9.46 -0.45
CA LEU A 83 -4.70 -9.89 -0.81
C LEU A 83 -4.72 -11.09 -1.77
N VAL A 84 -5.60 -12.07 -1.55
CA VAL A 84 -5.78 -13.20 -2.46
C VAL A 84 -6.24 -12.72 -3.83
N ASN A 85 -7.23 -11.83 -3.89
CA ASN A 85 -7.67 -11.26 -5.17
C ASN A 85 -6.56 -10.42 -5.84
N GLY A 86 -5.81 -9.64 -5.06
CA GLY A 86 -4.70 -8.83 -5.56
C GLY A 86 -3.56 -9.65 -6.16
N PHE A 87 -3.09 -10.68 -5.44
CA PHE A 87 -1.89 -11.43 -5.83
C PHE A 87 -2.15 -12.73 -6.58
N LEU A 88 -3.21 -13.49 -6.22
CA LEU A 88 -3.50 -14.77 -6.86
C LEU A 88 -4.29 -14.58 -8.16
N VAL A 89 -5.27 -13.67 -8.16
CA VAL A 89 -6.01 -13.32 -9.38
C VAL A 89 -5.26 -12.29 -10.22
N GLY A 90 -4.38 -11.49 -9.62
CA GLY A 90 -3.66 -10.42 -10.31
C GLY A 90 -4.49 -9.15 -10.50
N ASP A 91 -5.53 -8.92 -9.67
CA ASP A 91 -6.37 -7.72 -9.79
C ASP A 91 -5.74 -6.54 -9.04
N ILE A 92 -5.14 -5.60 -9.79
CA ILE A 92 -4.48 -4.41 -9.23
C ILE A 92 -5.47 -3.52 -8.44
N ALA A 93 -6.74 -3.44 -8.86
CA ALA A 93 -7.74 -2.67 -8.11
C ALA A 93 -8.03 -3.31 -6.75
N ALA A 94 -8.03 -4.64 -6.66
CA ALA A 94 -8.13 -5.33 -5.38
C ALA A 94 -6.86 -5.13 -4.53
N LEU A 95 -5.69 -5.22 -5.17
CA LEU A 95 -4.40 -5.06 -4.53
C LEU A 95 -4.22 -3.67 -3.91
N LEU A 96 -4.65 -2.61 -4.60
CA LEU A 96 -4.47 -1.24 -4.15
C LEU A 96 -5.68 -0.71 -3.38
N LEU A 97 -6.88 -0.79 -3.94
CA LEU A 97 -8.05 -0.11 -3.37
C LEU A 97 -8.68 -0.93 -2.25
N ALA A 98 -8.99 -2.20 -2.52
CA ALA A 98 -9.66 -3.04 -1.53
C ALA A 98 -8.76 -3.32 -0.32
N SER A 99 -7.47 -3.63 -0.53
CA SER A 99 -6.56 -3.91 0.59
C SER A 99 -6.35 -2.69 1.51
N TRP A 100 -6.25 -1.47 0.94
CA TRP A 100 -6.09 -0.23 1.72
C TRP A 100 -7.33 0.07 2.56
N LEU A 101 -8.52 -0.08 1.97
CA LEU A 101 -9.77 0.09 2.69
C LEU A 101 -9.95 -1.00 3.76
N ALA A 102 -9.61 -2.26 3.46
CA ALA A 102 -9.69 -3.37 4.42
C ALA A 102 -8.83 -3.10 5.66
N VAL A 103 -7.55 -2.75 5.45
CA VAL A 103 -6.61 -2.46 6.55
C VAL A 103 -7.01 -1.21 7.32
N SER A 104 -7.51 -0.18 6.64
CA SER A 104 -8.02 1.03 7.29
C SER A 104 -9.24 0.74 8.17
N ALA A 105 -10.19 -0.06 7.68
CA ALA A 105 -11.36 -0.49 8.44
C ALA A 105 -10.94 -1.32 9.66
N LEU A 106 -10.10 -2.34 9.44
CA LEU A 106 -9.59 -3.20 10.49
C LEU A 106 -8.84 -2.40 11.57
N ALA A 107 -8.02 -1.43 11.17
CA ALA A 107 -7.30 -0.56 12.10
C ALA A 107 -8.25 0.31 12.94
N LEU A 108 -9.34 0.82 12.36
CA LEU A 108 -10.36 1.57 13.10
C LEU A 108 -11.14 0.69 14.08
N LEU A 109 -11.48 -0.54 13.68
CA LEU A 109 -12.14 -1.52 14.54
C LEU A 109 -11.21 -2.02 15.66
N ALA A 110 -9.91 -2.16 15.37
CA ALA A 110 -8.90 -2.53 16.34
C ALA A 110 -8.59 -1.41 17.33
N GLY A 111 -8.60 -0.15 16.90
CA GLY A 111 -8.23 0.98 17.74
C GLY A 111 -6.75 0.93 18.16
N GLN A 112 -6.42 1.49 19.32
CA GLN A 112 -5.03 1.50 19.79
C GLN A 112 -4.54 0.10 20.21
N LEU A 113 -3.42 -0.33 19.63
CA LEU A 113 -2.85 -1.65 19.90
C LEU A 113 -2.08 -1.71 21.23
N ARG A 114 -2.26 -2.84 21.93
CA ARG A 114 -1.47 -3.24 23.11
C ARG A 114 -0.01 -3.48 22.74
N LYS A 115 0.86 -3.63 23.74
CA LYS A 115 2.33 -3.73 23.58
C LYS A 115 2.76 -4.77 22.54
N ASN A 116 2.32 -6.03 22.67
CA ASN A 116 2.77 -7.14 21.83
C ASN A 116 2.33 -7.05 20.37
N PRO A 117 1.03 -6.89 20.03
CA PRO A 117 0.61 -6.76 18.63
C PRO A 117 1.19 -5.50 17.97
N ARG A 118 1.38 -4.41 18.75
CA ARG A 118 2.08 -3.22 18.24
C ARG A 118 3.53 -3.51 17.89
N LYS A 119 4.26 -4.29 18.70
CA LYS A 119 5.64 -4.68 18.40
C LYS A 119 5.71 -5.52 17.13
N ALA A 120 4.82 -6.51 16.99
CA ALA A 120 4.75 -7.34 15.78
C ALA A 120 4.48 -6.49 14.53
N LEU A 121 3.53 -5.56 14.61
CA LEU A 121 3.22 -4.66 13.50
C LEU A 121 4.40 -3.73 13.14
N VAL A 122 5.11 -3.20 14.15
CA VAL A 122 6.34 -2.41 13.93
C VAL A 122 7.42 -3.26 13.27
N ALA A 123 7.64 -4.49 13.74
CA ALA A 123 8.63 -5.39 13.15
C ALA A 123 8.29 -5.71 11.69
N ALA A 124 7.03 -6.05 11.40
CA ALA A 124 6.56 -6.30 10.04
C ALA A 124 6.80 -5.09 9.13
N HIS A 125 6.48 -3.88 9.60
CA HIS A 125 6.71 -2.65 8.84
C HIS A 125 8.19 -2.37 8.59
N VAL A 126 9.06 -2.58 9.58
CA VAL A 126 10.51 -2.35 9.44
C VAL A 126 11.10 -3.35 8.45
N VAL A 127 10.78 -4.64 8.58
CA VAL A 127 11.27 -5.69 7.68
C VAL A 127 10.80 -5.43 6.24
N SER A 128 9.52 -5.14 6.04
CA SER A 128 9.00 -4.86 4.70
C SER A 128 9.61 -3.58 4.10
N SER A 129 9.79 -2.53 4.91
CA SER A 129 10.40 -1.27 4.46
C SER A 129 11.86 -1.48 4.07
N ALA A 130 12.60 -2.26 4.84
CA ALA A 130 13.99 -2.61 4.54
C ALA A 130 14.08 -3.44 3.24
N ALA A 131 13.18 -4.40 3.05
CA ALA A 131 13.09 -5.16 1.81
C ALA A 131 12.80 -4.24 0.61
N TRP A 132 11.87 -3.29 0.74
CA TRP A 132 11.55 -2.37 -0.36
C TRP A 132 12.74 -1.45 -0.72
N VAL A 133 13.44 -0.91 0.28
CA VAL A 133 14.69 -0.16 0.06
C VAL A 133 15.74 -1.04 -0.63
N GLY A 134 15.92 -2.28 -0.16
CA GLY A 134 16.87 -3.23 -0.74
C GLY A 134 16.58 -3.53 -2.20
N ILE A 135 15.31 -3.76 -2.56
CA ILE A 135 14.88 -3.93 -3.95
C ILE A 135 15.21 -2.66 -4.77
N GLY A 136 14.94 -1.47 -4.23
CA GLY A 136 15.33 -0.21 -4.89
C GLY A 136 16.84 -0.12 -5.17
N VAL A 137 17.69 -0.54 -4.22
CA VAL A 137 19.15 -0.60 -4.41
C VAL A 137 19.52 -1.58 -5.53
N VAL A 138 18.93 -2.77 -5.55
CA VAL A 138 19.17 -3.77 -6.60
C VAL A 138 18.77 -3.23 -7.97
N PHE A 139 17.62 -2.56 -8.09
CA PHE A 139 17.15 -2.00 -9.36
C PHE A 139 18.06 -0.89 -9.89
N VAL A 140 18.57 -0.02 -9.00
CA VAL A 140 19.56 0.99 -9.38
C VAL A 140 20.88 0.33 -9.83
N ALA A 141 21.33 -0.71 -9.12
CA ALA A 141 22.54 -1.45 -9.51
C ALA A 141 22.38 -2.15 -10.86
N LEU A 142 21.25 -2.81 -11.11
CA LEU A 142 20.93 -3.43 -12.41
C LEU A 142 20.85 -2.37 -13.51
N SER A 143 20.24 -1.22 -13.24
CA SER A 143 20.19 -0.11 -14.21
C SER A 143 21.59 0.38 -14.58
N ALA A 144 22.50 0.47 -13.61
CA ALA A 144 23.89 0.83 -13.85
C ALA A 144 24.65 -0.23 -14.67
N VAL A 145 24.39 -1.52 -14.42
CA VAL A 145 24.92 -2.62 -15.24
C VAL A 145 24.43 -2.50 -16.68
N ALA A 146 23.12 -2.32 -16.89
CA ALA A 146 22.56 -2.16 -18.23
C ALA A 146 23.13 -0.93 -18.98
N LEU A 147 23.40 0.17 -18.27
CA LEU A 147 23.98 1.38 -18.86
C LEU A 147 25.46 1.27 -19.22
N THR A 148 26.21 0.41 -18.52
CA THR A 148 27.67 0.27 -18.72
C THR A 148 28.04 -0.95 -19.57
N ALA A 149 27.08 -1.83 -19.84
CA ALA A 149 27.27 -2.99 -20.69
C ALA A 149 27.57 -2.59 -22.14
N THR A 150 28.48 -3.32 -22.78
CA THR A 150 28.90 -3.09 -24.16
C THR A 150 28.25 -4.04 -25.16
N ASP A 151 27.59 -5.10 -24.69
CA ASP A 151 26.90 -6.09 -25.51
C ASP A 151 25.40 -6.13 -25.20
N LEU A 152 24.59 -6.40 -26.23
CA LEU A 152 23.13 -6.41 -26.10
C LEU A 152 22.59 -7.56 -25.24
N HIS A 153 23.32 -8.68 -25.17
CA HIS A 153 22.85 -9.85 -24.41
C HIS A 153 22.83 -9.54 -22.91
N THR A 154 23.91 -8.95 -22.38
CA THR A 154 23.98 -8.50 -20.99
C THR A 154 22.88 -7.49 -20.66
N VAL A 155 22.63 -6.52 -21.55
CA VAL A 155 21.56 -5.52 -21.37
C VAL A 155 20.18 -6.19 -21.31
N HIS A 156 19.89 -7.10 -22.24
CA HIS A 156 18.62 -7.80 -22.32
C HIS A 156 18.35 -8.64 -21.06
N VAL A 157 19.30 -9.48 -20.65
CA VAL A 157 19.18 -10.32 -19.44
C VAL A 157 19.01 -9.46 -18.19
N THR A 158 19.67 -8.31 -18.13
CA THR A 158 19.56 -7.38 -17.00
C THR A 158 18.15 -6.81 -16.89
N TYR A 159 17.56 -6.32 -17.99
CA TYR A 159 16.19 -5.82 -17.97
C TYR A 159 15.15 -6.93 -17.76
N GLU A 160 15.39 -8.14 -18.28
CA GLU A 160 14.51 -9.28 -18.04
C GLU A 160 14.48 -9.64 -16.54
N LEU A 161 15.64 -9.64 -15.87
CA LEU A 161 15.71 -9.82 -14.42
C LEU A 161 14.97 -8.71 -13.65
N MET A 162 15.12 -7.46 -14.09
CA MET A 162 14.38 -6.33 -13.51
C MET A 162 12.87 -6.52 -13.65
N GLU A 163 12.39 -6.90 -14.84
CA GLU A 163 10.97 -7.17 -15.11
C GLU A 163 10.45 -8.30 -14.21
N LYS A 164 11.22 -9.40 -14.07
CA LYS A 164 10.84 -10.49 -13.17
C LYS A 164 10.74 -10.03 -11.72
N PHE A 165 11.69 -9.24 -11.22
CA PHE A 165 11.60 -8.72 -9.85
C PHE A 165 10.48 -7.69 -9.67
N ASP A 166 10.18 -6.91 -10.70
CA ASP A 166 9.10 -5.94 -10.72
C ASP A 166 7.73 -6.62 -10.64
N GLN A 167 7.59 -7.81 -11.23
CA GLN A 167 6.38 -8.63 -11.16
C GLN A 167 6.31 -9.49 -9.89
N THR A 168 7.44 -9.89 -9.31
CA THR A 168 7.48 -10.91 -8.23
C THR A 168 7.83 -10.41 -6.85
N LEU A 169 8.82 -9.52 -6.68
CA LEU A 169 9.30 -9.09 -5.35
C LEU A 169 8.77 -7.71 -4.98
N LEU A 170 8.82 -6.78 -5.93
CA LEU A 170 8.49 -5.38 -5.70
C LEU A 170 7.04 -5.19 -5.22
N PRO A 171 6.01 -5.83 -5.80
CA PRO A 171 4.62 -5.60 -5.40
C PRO A 171 4.35 -6.05 -3.96
N TRP A 172 4.96 -7.16 -3.52
CA TRP A 172 4.83 -7.65 -2.15
C TRP A 172 5.48 -6.72 -1.13
N ALA A 173 6.73 -6.32 -1.36
CA ALA A 173 7.45 -5.43 -0.44
C ALA A 173 6.75 -4.07 -0.30
N ASN A 174 6.27 -3.55 -1.43
CA ASN A 174 5.51 -2.31 -1.51
C ASN A 174 4.18 -2.41 -0.73
N VAL A 175 3.34 -3.38 -1.06
CA VAL A 175 2.02 -3.55 -0.44
C VAL A 175 2.16 -3.83 1.05
N ALA A 176 3.08 -4.71 1.45
CA ALA A 176 3.36 -4.98 2.86
C ALA A 176 3.77 -3.70 3.62
N THR A 177 4.67 -2.90 3.05
CA THR A 177 5.13 -1.65 3.67
C THR A 177 4.03 -0.60 3.78
N THR A 178 3.26 -0.43 2.72
CA THR A 178 2.18 0.55 2.67
C THR A 178 1.06 0.17 3.64
N LEU A 179 0.61 -1.09 3.62
CA LEU A 179 -0.46 -1.57 4.50
C LEU A 179 -0.05 -1.53 5.99
N THR A 180 1.15 -1.99 6.31
CA THR A 180 1.66 -1.92 7.69
C THR A 180 1.87 -0.47 8.15
N GLY A 181 2.28 0.42 7.26
CA GLY A 181 2.40 1.86 7.52
C GLY A 181 1.04 2.52 7.80
N ILE A 182 0.01 2.17 7.03
CA ILE A 182 -1.38 2.59 7.26
C ILE A 182 -1.85 2.11 8.64
N ALA A 183 -1.69 0.82 8.91
CA ALA A 183 -2.07 0.21 10.18
C ALA A 183 -1.35 0.88 11.36
N LEU A 184 -0.03 1.14 11.27
CA LEU A 184 0.72 1.84 12.31
C LEU A 184 0.22 3.27 12.51
N GLY A 185 -0.02 4.00 11.42
CA GLY A 185 -0.53 5.36 11.48
C GLY A 185 -1.87 5.45 12.19
N MET A 186 -2.75 4.46 12.02
CA MET A 186 -4.11 4.46 12.58
C MET A 186 -4.22 3.84 13.97
N THR A 187 -3.38 2.86 14.30
CA THR A 187 -3.42 2.14 15.58
C THR A 187 -2.46 2.68 16.63
N THR A 188 -1.69 3.72 16.32
CA THR A 188 -0.78 4.40 17.26
C THR A 188 -1.20 5.85 17.49
N LYS A 189 -0.56 6.50 18.48
CA LYS A 189 -0.81 7.91 18.81
C LYS A 189 -0.45 8.89 17.67
N TRP A 190 0.28 8.43 16.66
CA TRP A 190 0.79 9.29 15.61
C TRP A 190 -0.33 9.77 14.70
N GLY A 191 -1.23 8.91 14.19
CA GLY A 191 -2.26 9.32 13.24
C GLY A 191 -1.70 9.59 11.85
N LEU A 192 -2.38 9.14 10.79
CA LEU A 192 -1.92 9.28 9.40
C LEU A 192 -1.67 10.73 8.96
N ILE A 193 -2.57 11.66 9.31
CA ILE A 193 -2.51 13.06 8.87
C ILE A 193 -2.38 14.00 10.07
N ARG A 194 -2.00 13.49 11.25
CA ARG A 194 -1.89 14.30 12.47
C ARG A 194 -0.53 14.99 12.60
N TYR A 195 0.53 14.37 12.10
CA TYR A 195 1.88 14.96 12.02
C TYR A 195 2.31 15.10 10.56
N ARG A 196 3.03 16.19 10.25
CA ARG A 196 3.46 16.48 8.88
C ARG A 196 4.36 15.38 8.33
N TRP A 197 5.33 14.90 9.12
CA TRP A 197 6.24 13.84 8.70
C TRP A 197 5.52 12.52 8.37
N VAL A 198 4.45 12.16 9.08
CA VAL A 198 3.66 10.95 8.77
C VAL A 198 2.93 11.12 7.44
N ALA A 199 2.31 12.29 7.23
CA ALA A 199 1.58 12.59 6.01
C ALA A 199 2.51 12.64 4.79
N ILE A 200 3.69 13.24 4.93
CA ILE A 200 4.69 13.30 3.85
C ILE A 200 5.19 11.90 3.50
N LYS A 201 5.49 11.03 4.49
CA LYS A 201 5.86 9.63 4.21
C LYS A 201 4.79 8.87 3.45
N LEU A 202 3.53 9.03 3.85
CA LEU A 202 2.42 8.41 3.14
C LEU A 202 2.34 8.95 1.71
N GLY A 203 2.51 10.26 1.52
CA GLY A 203 2.55 10.88 0.19
C GLY A 203 3.70 10.37 -0.67
N ILE A 204 4.90 10.21 -0.10
CA ILE A 204 6.06 9.60 -0.77
C ILE A 204 5.73 8.18 -1.20
N SER A 205 5.20 7.36 -0.28
CA SER A 205 4.81 5.98 -0.58
C SER A 205 3.85 5.98 -1.77
N ILE A 206 2.73 6.70 -1.69
CA ILE A 206 1.72 6.77 -2.76
C ILE A 206 2.33 7.27 -4.08
N GLY A 207 3.19 8.29 -4.04
CA GLY A 207 3.86 8.82 -5.23
C GLY A 207 4.74 7.79 -5.93
N ILE A 208 5.47 6.97 -5.17
CA ILE A 208 6.25 5.87 -5.73
C ILE A 208 5.33 4.83 -6.39
N LEU A 209 4.19 4.48 -5.79
CA LEU A 209 3.23 3.55 -6.40
C LEU A 209 2.69 4.09 -7.72
N VAL A 210 2.29 5.36 -7.74
CA VAL A 210 1.78 5.99 -8.95
C VAL A 210 2.85 5.97 -10.03
N ALA A 211 4.09 6.38 -9.71
CA ALA A 211 5.19 6.31 -10.66
C ALA A 211 5.46 4.88 -11.17
N ALA A 212 5.43 3.90 -10.27
CA ALA A 212 5.64 2.50 -10.59
C ALA A 212 4.63 1.99 -11.62
N PHE A 213 3.33 2.16 -11.34
CA PHE A 213 2.25 1.66 -12.20
C PHE A 213 1.95 2.53 -13.41
N SER A 214 2.37 3.80 -13.44
CA SER A 214 2.08 4.70 -14.56
C SER A 214 3.16 4.74 -15.62
N PHE A 215 4.44 4.54 -15.27
CA PHE A 215 5.50 4.61 -16.29
C PHE A 215 6.74 3.73 -16.02
N LEU A 216 7.11 3.44 -14.76
CA LEU A 216 8.35 2.66 -14.53
C LEU A 216 8.23 1.21 -15.00
N HIS A 217 7.08 0.57 -14.77
CA HIS A 217 6.81 -0.77 -15.27
C HIS A 217 6.96 -0.83 -16.79
N ASP A 218 6.26 0.06 -17.49
CA ASP A 218 6.27 0.14 -18.94
C ASP A 218 7.68 0.47 -19.48
N ALA A 219 8.44 1.32 -18.78
CA ALA A 219 9.82 1.63 -19.16
C ALA A 219 10.73 0.39 -19.11
N VAL A 220 10.57 -0.46 -18.09
CA VAL A 220 11.32 -1.72 -17.99
C VAL A 220 10.90 -2.68 -19.09
N VAL A 221 9.60 -2.89 -19.30
CA VAL A 221 9.07 -3.78 -20.36
C VAL A 221 9.55 -3.31 -21.74
N THR A 222 9.45 -2.01 -22.01
CA THR A 222 9.93 -1.44 -23.28
C THR A 222 11.43 -1.66 -23.47
N ALA A 223 12.23 -1.58 -22.41
CA ALA A 223 13.67 -1.85 -22.49
C ALA A 223 13.98 -3.33 -22.80
N VAL A 224 13.18 -4.27 -22.26
CA VAL A 224 13.24 -5.69 -22.61
C VAL A 224 12.92 -5.90 -24.10
N GLU A 225 11.78 -5.38 -24.56
CA GLU A 225 11.33 -5.53 -25.95
C GLU A 225 12.32 -4.90 -26.95
N GLN A 226 12.84 -3.70 -26.65
CA GLN A 226 13.83 -3.04 -27.49
C GLN A 226 15.14 -3.80 -27.57
N SER A 227 15.65 -4.30 -26.44
CA SER A 227 16.89 -5.08 -26.43
C SER A 227 16.74 -6.39 -27.21
N GLU A 228 15.62 -7.08 -27.09
CA GLU A 228 15.30 -8.28 -27.86
C GLU A 228 15.23 -7.99 -29.37
N GLN A 229 14.55 -6.90 -29.75
CA GLN A 229 14.45 -6.49 -31.15
C GLN A 229 15.83 -6.18 -31.75
N LEU A 230 16.67 -5.45 -31.02
CA LEU A 230 18.01 -5.09 -31.47
C LEU A 230 18.91 -6.32 -31.62
N MET A 231 18.79 -7.32 -30.74
CA MET A 231 19.50 -8.59 -30.89
C MET A 231 19.11 -9.32 -32.18
N ARG A 232 17.83 -9.28 -32.56
CA ARG A 232 17.32 -9.92 -33.79
C ARG A 232 17.75 -9.19 -35.07
N THR A 233 17.84 -7.87 -35.03
CA THR A 233 18.11 -7.04 -36.21
C THR A 233 19.59 -6.65 -36.37
N GLY A 234 20.46 -7.03 -35.42
CA GLY A 234 21.88 -6.67 -35.43
C GLY A 234 22.16 -5.22 -35.03
N GLY A 235 21.33 -4.66 -34.15
CA GLY A 235 21.48 -3.30 -33.62
C GLY A 235 22.61 -3.15 -32.60
N THR A 236 22.65 -2.00 -31.94
CA THR A 236 23.69 -1.64 -30.96
C THR A 236 23.08 -1.16 -29.64
N VAL A 237 23.83 -1.30 -28.53
CA VAL A 237 23.40 -0.86 -27.19
C VAL A 237 23.04 0.62 -27.13
N ALA A 238 23.73 1.47 -27.92
CA ALA A 238 23.50 2.92 -27.95
C ALA A 238 22.05 3.31 -28.30
N GLN A 239 21.31 2.43 -28.99
CA GLN A 239 19.94 2.69 -29.42
C GLN A 239 18.92 2.55 -28.27
N ILE A 240 19.31 1.98 -27.11
CA ILE A 240 18.46 1.83 -25.92
C ILE A 240 18.53 3.08 -25.02
N GLY A 241 19.55 3.94 -25.20
CA GLY A 241 19.99 4.94 -24.22
C GLY A 241 18.89 5.78 -23.56
N ALA A 242 17.92 6.29 -24.33
CA ALA A 242 16.84 7.12 -23.79
C ALA A 242 15.96 6.36 -22.76
N ASN A 243 15.64 5.09 -23.03
CA ASN A 243 14.86 4.27 -22.09
C ASN A 243 15.72 3.83 -20.89
N ALA A 244 17.00 3.55 -21.11
CA ALA A 244 17.92 3.23 -20.03
C ALA A 244 18.05 4.38 -19.02
N ASP A 245 18.06 5.63 -19.50
CA ASP A 245 18.05 6.82 -18.64
C ASP A 245 16.77 6.93 -17.81
N VAL A 246 15.59 6.71 -18.44
CA VAL A 246 14.30 6.74 -17.73
C VAL A 246 14.26 5.70 -16.62
N VAL A 247 14.70 4.47 -16.92
CA VAL A 247 14.74 3.38 -15.94
C VAL A 247 15.68 3.73 -14.79
N LEU A 248 16.92 4.14 -15.08
CA LEU A 248 17.90 4.51 -14.04
C LEU A 248 17.38 5.64 -13.14
N TRP A 249 16.99 6.78 -13.72
CA TRP A 249 16.58 7.95 -12.96
C TRP A 249 15.26 7.73 -12.22
N GLY A 250 14.38 6.94 -12.81
CA GLY A 250 13.13 6.49 -12.20
C GLY A 250 13.36 5.73 -10.90
N PHE A 251 14.12 4.63 -10.95
CA PHE A 251 14.41 3.83 -9.76
C PHE A 251 15.32 4.54 -8.76
N THR A 252 16.24 5.38 -9.25
CA THR A 252 17.08 6.23 -8.39
C THR A 252 16.24 7.21 -7.59
N THR A 253 15.30 7.89 -8.23
CA THR A 253 14.36 8.83 -7.56
C THR A 253 13.48 8.10 -6.56
N ALA A 254 12.99 6.90 -6.90
CA ALA A 254 12.23 6.07 -5.96
C ALA A 254 13.07 5.66 -4.74
N LEU A 255 14.31 5.22 -4.94
CA LEU A 255 15.23 4.85 -3.86
C LEU A 255 15.51 6.04 -2.93
N PHE A 256 15.88 7.21 -3.47
CA PHE A 256 16.10 8.41 -2.66
C PHE A 256 14.84 8.84 -1.91
N SER A 257 13.67 8.67 -2.52
CA SER A 257 12.38 8.93 -1.87
C SER A 257 12.14 7.99 -0.68
N LEU A 258 12.45 6.69 -0.81
CA LEU A 258 12.37 5.74 0.29
C LEU A 258 13.36 6.07 1.42
N VAL A 259 14.60 6.44 1.07
CA VAL A 259 15.60 6.91 2.04
C VAL A 259 15.11 8.17 2.76
N ALA A 260 14.55 9.14 2.04
CA ALA A 260 13.95 10.32 2.64
C ALA A 260 12.81 9.93 3.61
N ALA A 261 11.92 9.01 3.22
CA ALA A 261 10.87 8.51 4.09
C ALA A 261 11.42 7.81 5.35
N LEU A 262 12.57 7.12 5.25
CA LEU A 262 13.28 6.57 6.41
C LEU A 262 13.84 7.68 7.32
N LEU A 263 14.51 8.69 6.76
CA LEU A 263 15.05 9.82 7.53
C LEU A 263 13.94 10.61 8.24
N LEU A 264 12.80 10.83 7.58
CA LEU A 264 11.60 11.41 8.20
C LEU A 264 11.11 10.58 9.41
N SER A 265 11.36 9.27 9.44
CA SER A 265 11.02 8.39 10.57
C SER A 265 11.83 8.68 11.82
N LEU A 266 13.12 8.97 11.61
CA LEU A 266 14.11 9.12 12.66
C LEU A 266 14.03 10.54 13.23
N TYR A 267 14.12 11.54 12.35
CA TYR A 267 14.17 12.94 12.75
C TYR A 267 12.80 13.56 13.05
N LYS A 268 11.70 12.98 12.51
CA LYS A 268 10.30 13.40 12.73
C LYS A 268 10.08 14.92 12.60
N PRO A 269 10.51 15.56 11.50
CA PRO A 269 10.43 17.00 11.36
C PRO A 269 8.97 17.52 11.32
N GLY A 270 8.76 18.77 11.75
CA GLY A 270 7.58 19.55 11.34
C GLY A 270 6.30 19.45 12.18
N GLY A 271 6.32 18.93 13.41
CA GLY A 271 5.20 19.06 14.36
C GLY A 271 3.82 18.57 13.85
N LYS A 272 2.74 19.08 14.47
CA LYS A 272 1.35 18.69 14.15
C LYS A 272 0.82 19.46 12.94
N THR A 273 0.03 18.79 12.10
CA THR A 273 -0.72 19.44 10.99
C THR A 273 -1.83 20.36 11.53
N ARG A 274 -2.41 21.22 10.68
CA ARG A 274 -3.57 22.06 11.04
C ARG A 274 -4.71 21.22 11.62
N ARG A 275 -4.98 20.06 11.02
CA ARG A 275 -5.98 19.08 11.49
C ARG A 275 -5.59 18.49 12.85
N GLY A 276 -4.33 18.11 13.03
CA GLY A 276 -3.80 17.59 14.29
C GLY A 276 -3.85 18.60 15.44
N ARG A 277 -3.64 19.89 15.16
CA ARG A 277 -3.79 20.98 16.14
C ARG A 277 -5.24 21.19 16.55
N ARG A 278 -6.18 21.21 15.59
CA ARG A 278 -7.63 21.32 15.86
C ARG A 278 -8.15 20.16 16.73
N GLN A 279 -7.71 18.94 16.45
CA GLN A 279 -8.07 17.76 17.25
C GLN A 279 -7.52 17.82 18.68
N ALA A 280 -6.31 18.36 18.86
CA ALA A 280 -5.71 18.54 20.18
C ALA A 280 -6.34 19.67 21.00
N ALA A 281 -6.95 20.68 20.36
CA ALA A 281 -7.63 21.79 21.04
C ALA A 281 -9.09 21.49 21.43
N ARG A 282 -9.68 20.41 20.88
CA ARG A 282 -11.07 20.00 21.12
C ARG A 282 -11.39 19.49 22.55
N PRO A 283 -10.45 18.94 23.35
CA PRO A 283 -10.75 18.51 24.72
C PRO A 283 -11.00 19.68 25.68
N THR A 284 -10.38 20.84 25.46
CA THR A 284 -10.41 21.96 26.42
C THR A 284 -11.74 22.72 26.39
N ARG A 285 -12.43 22.77 25.24
CA ARG A 285 -13.70 23.52 25.09
C ARG A 285 -14.92 22.84 25.73
N GLN A 286 -14.93 21.52 25.86
CA GLN A 286 -16.05 20.80 26.50
C GLN A 286 -15.98 20.87 28.04
N ALA A 287 -14.77 20.94 28.62
CA ALA A 287 -14.61 21.09 30.07
C ALA A 287 -14.92 22.52 30.55
N SER A 288 -14.67 23.53 29.72
CA SER A 288 -15.02 24.93 30.04
C SER A 288 -16.50 25.24 29.81
N ALA A 289 -17.15 24.59 28.84
CA ALA A 289 -18.59 24.77 28.58
C ALA A 289 -19.50 23.97 29.54
N ALA A 290 -18.97 22.97 30.24
CA ALA A 290 -19.68 22.23 31.29
C ALA A 290 -19.51 22.84 32.70
N ARG A 291 -18.72 23.92 32.82
CA ARG A 291 -18.46 24.66 34.06
C ARG A 291 -19.02 26.09 34.06
N ALA A 292 -19.68 26.50 32.97
CA ALA A 292 -20.39 27.77 32.82
C ALA A 292 -21.89 27.48 32.74
#